data_AF-A0A0L7REI7-F1
#
_entry.id   AF-A0A0L7REI7-F1
#
_cell.length_a   1.000
_cell.length_b   1.000
_cell.length_c   1.000
_cell.angle_alpha   90.00
_cell.angle_beta   90.00
_cell.angle_gamma   90.00
#
_symmetry.space_group_name_H-M   'P 1'
#
loop_
_entity.id
_entity.type
_entity.pdbx_description
1 polymer ?
#
loop_
_entity_poly.entity_id
_entity_poly.type
_entity_poly.pdbx_seq_one_letter_code
_entity_poly.pdbx_strand_id
1 'polypeptide(L)' 'CTSLFMLNQKDPFFRRIVSCDEKWMLYDNRQRRSAQWIYITEAAKRKPKLSLNPRKVMVTG' A
#
# COMPACT_ATOMS: atom_id res chain seq x y z
N CYS A 1 -22.19 -2.46 -8.11
CA CYS A 1 -21.83 -1.04 -7.90
C CYS A 1 -22.72 -0.06 -8.71
N THR A 2 -23.77 -0.52 -9.39
CA THR A 2 -24.66 0.35 -10.19
C THR A 2 -25.57 1.22 -9.34
N SER A 3 -26.08 0.71 -8.21
CA SER A 3 -26.95 1.46 -7.28
C SER A 3 -26.26 2.69 -6.67
N LEU A 4 -25.07 2.52 -6.10
CA LEU A 4 -24.29 3.63 -5.52
C LEU A 4 -23.90 4.69 -6.56
N PHE A 5 -23.57 4.25 -7.77
CA PHE A 5 -23.26 5.14 -8.88
C PHE A 5 -24.48 5.97 -9.29
N MET A 6 -25.66 5.35 -9.42
CA MET A 6 -26.90 6.05 -9.76
C MET A 6 -27.34 7.03 -8.67
N LEU A 7 -27.11 6.70 -7.40
CA LEU A 7 -27.39 7.61 -6.28
C LEU A 7 -26.46 8.82 -6.32
N ASN A 8 -25.18 8.64 -6.64
CA ASN A 8 -24.21 9.74 -6.70
C ASN A 8 -24.44 10.64 -7.92
N GLN A 9 -24.97 10.09 -9.02
CA GLN A 9 -25.42 10.92 -10.15
C GLN A 9 -26.66 11.76 -9.82
N LYS A 10 -27.54 11.28 -8.96
CA LYS A 10 -28.78 11.99 -8.57
C LYS A 10 -28.55 13.05 -7.48
N ASP A 11 -27.77 12.73 -6.45
CA ASP A 11 -27.30 13.65 -5.41
C ASP A 11 -25.84 13.30 -5.10
N PRO A 12 -24.86 14.13 -5.52
CA PRO A 12 -23.45 13.87 -5.26
C PRO A 12 -23.14 13.78 -3.76
N PHE A 13 -22.95 12.56 -3.25
CA PHE A 13 -22.85 12.30 -1.82
C PHE A 13 -21.43 11.93 -1.35
N PHE A 14 -20.48 11.67 -2.25
CA PHE A 14 -19.12 11.28 -1.88
C PHE A 14 -18.42 12.27 -0.94
N ARG A 15 -18.71 13.57 -1.05
CA ARG A 15 -18.15 14.61 -0.16
C ARG A 15 -18.65 14.52 1.28
N ARG A 16 -19.77 13.82 1.52
CA ARG A 16 -20.36 13.63 2.86
C ARG A 16 -19.93 12.30 3.49
N ILE A 17 -19.25 11.43 2.74
CA ILE A 17 -18.80 10.13 3.26
C ILE A 17 -17.56 10.34 4.10
N VAL A 18 -17.64 9.95 5.37
CA VAL A 18 -16.47 9.72 6.21
C VAL A 18 -16.07 8.27 6.04
N SER A 19 -14.90 8.02 5.45
CA SER A 19 -14.30 6.69 5.37
C SER A 19 -13.36 6.49 6.54
N CYS A 20 -13.47 5.35 7.20
CA CYS A 20 -12.46 4.89 8.14
C CYS A 20 -11.84 3.60 7.64
N ASP A 21 -10.55 3.39 7.92
CA ASP A 21 -9.85 2.16 7.58
C ASP A 21 -8.76 1.85 8.62
N GLU A 22 -8.44 0.56 8.74
CA GLU A 22 -7.34 0.08 9.57
C GLU A 22 -6.17 -0.35 8.69
N LYS A 23 -4.99 0.20 8.95
CA LYS A 23 -3.79 -0.12 8.18
C LYS A 23 -2.64 -0.54 9.06
N TRP A 24 -2.09 -1.72 8.78
CA TRP A 24 -0.81 -2.14 9.33
C TRP A 24 0.34 -1.43 8.60
N MET A 25 1.14 -0.67 9.34
CA MET A 25 2.38 -0.07 8.88
C MET A 25 3.57 -0.83 9.46
N LEU A 26 4.45 -1.34 8.60
CA LEU A 26 5.71 -1.95 9.04
C LEU A 26 6.72 -0.84 9.34
N TYR A 27 7.52 -1.00 10.40
CA TYR A 27 8.64 -0.08 10.66
C TYR A 27 9.69 -0.15 9.55
N ASP A 28 10.03 -1.36 9.12
CA ASP A 28 10.81 -1.58 7.91
C ASP A 28 9.86 -1.84 6.73
N ASN A 29 9.38 -0.76 6.12
CA ASN A 29 8.54 -0.81 4.92
C ASN A 29 9.37 -0.72 3.63
N ARG A 30 10.62 -1.19 3.63
CA ARG A 30 11.44 -1.26 2.42
C ARG A 30 10.71 -2.11 1.38
N GLN A 31 10.09 -1.46 0.40
CA GLN A 31 9.63 -2.15 -0.79
C GLN A 31 10.83 -2.85 -1.41
N ARG A 32 10.67 -4.14 -1.70
CA ARG A 32 11.62 -4.86 -2.54
C ARG A 32 11.67 -4.14 -3.88
N ARG A 33 12.68 -3.32 -4.10
CA ARG A 33 13.10 -2.96 -5.46
C ARG A 33 13.69 -4.22 -6.07
N SER A 34 12.83 -5.03 -6.68
CA SER A 34 13.22 -6.18 -7.49
C SER A 34 14.01 -5.72 -8.72
N ALA A 35 13.68 -4.54 -9.24
CA ALA A 35 14.46 -3.87 -10.27
C ALA A 35 15.72 -3.23 -9.68
N GLN A 36 16.87 -3.65 -10.19
CA GLN A 36 18.15 -2.98 -9.98
C GLN A 36 18.70 -2.60 -11.35
N TRP A 37 19.11 -1.34 -11.50
CA TRP A 37 19.92 -0.94 -12.63
C TRP A 37 21.34 -1.43 -12.38
N ILE A 38 21.76 -2.43 -13.16
CA ILE A 38 23.10 -3.04 -13.08
C ILE A 38 23.70 -3.06 -14.49
N TYR A 39 25.03 -2.96 -14.56
CA TYR A 39 25.73 -3.18 -15.82
C TYR A 39 25.67 -4.66 -16.21
N ILE A 40 25.77 -4.96 -17.51
CA ILE A 40 25.65 -6.33 -18.06
C ILE A 40 26.65 -7.31 -17.41
N THR A 41 27.79 -6.79 -16.94
CA THR A 41 28.87 -7.55 -16.31
C THR A 41 28.69 -7.74 -14.80
N GLU A 42 27.73 -7.06 -14.17
CA GLU A 42 27.54 -7.08 -12.73
C GLU A 42 26.41 -8.02 -12.30
N ALA A 43 26.61 -8.70 -11.18
CA ALA A 43 25.57 -9.48 -10.54
C ALA A 43 24.65 -8.59 -9.69
N ALA A 44 23.34 -8.87 -9.73
CA ALA A 44 22.36 -8.19 -8.88
C ALA A 44 22.69 -8.37 -7.39
N LYS A 45 22.67 -7.27 -6.64
CA LYS A 45 22.92 -7.28 -5.20
C LYS A 45 21.73 -7.89 -4.47
N ARG A 46 21.94 -8.97 -3.73
CA ARG A 46 20.88 -9.59 -2.91
C ARG A 46 20.43 -8.61 -1.82
N LYS A 47 19.13 -8.36 -1.76
CA LYS A 47 18.51 -7.66 -0.63
C LYS A 47 18.19 -8.69 0.46
N PRO A 48 18.52 -8.43 1.73
CA PRO A 48 18.18 -9.34 2.81
C PRO A 48 16.66 -9.53 2.87
N LYS A 49 16.22 -10.75 3.17
CA LYS A 49 14.80 -11.04 3.39
C LYS A 49 14.35 -10.29 4.64
N LEU A 50 13.13 -9.74 4.62
CA LEU A 50 12.51 -9.19 5.82
C LEU A 50 12.53 -10.23 6.94
N SER A 51 12.68 -9.76 8.19
CA SER A 51 12.61 -10.60 9.38
C SER A 51 11.30 -11.39 9.42
N LEU A 52 11.32 -12.62 9.94
CA LEU A 52 10.13 -13.47 10.09
C LEU A 52 9.00 -12.78 10.88
N ASN A 53 9.35 -11.96 11.88
CA ASN A 53 8.42 -11.18 12.70
C ASN A 53 8.78 -9.69 12.64
N PRO A 54 8.38 -8.97 11.58
CA PRO A 54 8.67 -7.55 11.45
C PRO A 54 7.87 -6.75 12.47
N ARG A 55 8.50 -5.74 13.07
CA ARG A 55 7.79 -4.78 13.92
C ARG A 55 6.78 -4.03 13.05
N LYS A 56 5.56 -3.89 13.54
CA LYS A 56 4.46 -3.19 12.87
C LYS A 56 3.59 -2.43 13.86
N VAL A 57 2.93 -1.40 13.38
CA VAL A 57 1.96 -0.58 14.11
C VAL A 57 0.66 -0.58 13.32
N MET A 58 -0.47 -0.64 14.02
CA MET A 58 -1.79 -0.42 13.42
C MET A 58 -2.12 1.06 13.52
N VAL A 59 -2.54 1.63 12.40
CA VAL A 59 -3.03 3.01 12.32
C VAL A 59 -4.49 2.94 11.92
N THR A 60 -5.32 3.70 12.62
CA THR A 60 -6.72 3.93 12.30
C THR A 60 -6.88 5.36 11.82
N GLY A 61 -7.70 5.56 10.79
CA GLY A 61 -7.97 6.86 10.17
C GLY A 61 -9.44 7.07 9.88
#